data_AF-A0A955BA57-F1
#
_entry.id   AF-A0A955BA57-F1
#
_cell.length_a   1.000
_cell.length_b   1.000
_cell.length_c   1.000
_cell.angle_alpha   90.00
_cell.angle_beta   90.00
_cell.angle_gamma   90.00
#
_symmetry.space_group_name_H-M   'P 1'
#
loop_
_entity.id
_entity.type
_entity.pdbx_description
1 polymer ?
#
loop_
_entity_poly.entity_id
_entity_poly.type
_entity_poly.pdbx_seq_one_letter_code
_entity_poly.pdbx_strand_id
1 'polypeptide(L)'
;MTDRPRIYADFQNADTLGRLRLNCQGTTEDLQTLRMQLASGLHVVVYNEDLETDAVVEFSDGEQIWVAKIDWNAIRGEIGGQSTAAMENGGTPRQTRESPQTQGR
;
A
#
# COMPACT_ATOMS: atom_id res chain seq x y z
N MET A 1 -16.70 -12.72 -1.08
CA MET A 1 -15.26 -12.76 -1.39
C MET A 1 -15.14 -12.58 -2.89
N THR A 2 -15.00 -11.34 -3.35
CA THR A 2 -14.86 -11.08 -4.79
C THR A 2 -13.40 -11.33 -5.14
N ASP A 3 -13.12 -12.53 -5.65
CA ASP A 3 -11.80 -12.92 -6.14
C ASP A 3 -11.48 -12.05 -7.36
N ARG A 4 -10.75 -10.96 -7.12
CA ARG A 4 -10.32 -10.06 -8.19
C ARG A 4 -9.00 -10.59 -8.74
N PRO A 5 -8.80 -10.57 -10.06
CA PRO A 5 -7.55 -10.98 -10.66
C PRO A 5 -6.40 -10.14 -10.09
N ARG A 6 -5.35 -10.83 -9.67
CA ARG A 6 -4.12 -10.21 -9.17
C ARG A 6 -3.11 -10.18 -10.30
N ILE A 7 -2.54 -9.01 -10.57
CA ILE A 7 -1.51 -8.86 -11.59
C ILE A 7 -0.31 -8.14 -11.00
N TYR A 8 0.87 -8.58 -11.36
CA TYR A 8 2.10 -7.91 -10.97
C TYR A 8 2.18 -6.53 -11.60
N ALA A 9 2.61 -5.53 -10.84
CA ALA A 9 2.95 -4.20 -11.35
C ALA A 9 4.09 -3.58 -10.53
N ASP A 10 4.99 -2.88 -11.23
CA ASP A 10 6.04 -2.10 -10.58
C ASP A 10 5.50 -0.73 -10.17
N PHE A 11 5.44 -0.47 -8.86
CA PHE A 11 4.98 0.80 -8.29
C PHE A 11 5.92 1.98 -8.63
N GLN A 12 7.17 1.72 -9.03
CA GLN A 12 8.07 2.76 -9.54
C GLN A 12 7.85 3.06 -11.02
N ASN A 13 7.16 2.17 -11.75
CA ASN A 13 6.86 2.33 -13.17
C ASN A 13 5.55 3.10 -13.40
N ALA A 14 5.41 4.23 -12.72
CA ALA A 14 4.28 5.13 -12.86
C ALA A 14 4.47 6.13 -14.01
N ASP A 15 3.37 6.52 -14.65
CA ASP A 15 3.34 7.66 -15.56
C ASP A 15 3.31 8.99 -14.80
N THR A 16 3.30 10.10 -15.54
CA THR A 16 3.27 11.46 -14.97
C THR A 16 1.97 11.77 -14.19
N LEU A 17 0.94 10.93 -14.34
CA LEU A 17 -0.33 11.02 -13.61
C LEU A 17 -0.39 10.06 -12.42
N GLY A 18 0.69 9.32 -12.14
CA GLY A 18 0.74 8.35 -11.05
C GLY A 18 0.00 7.05 -11.35
N ARG A 19 -0.24 6.70 -12.63
CA ARG A 19 -0.82 5.43 -13.06
C ARG A 19 0.29 4.43 -13.36
N LEU A 20 0.17 3.18 -12.90
CA LEU A 20 1.22 2.17 -13.12
C LEU A 20 1.15 1.60 -14.53
N ARG A 21 2.28 1.54 -15.24
CA ARG A 21 2.34 0.94 -16.58
C ARG A 21 2.34 -0.59 -16.48
N LEU A 22 1.42 -1.23 -17.19
CA LEU A 22 1.19 -2.68 -17.19
C LEU A 22 1.96 -3.39 -18.32
N ASN A 23 3.24 -3.03 -18.50
CA ASN A 23 4.14 -3.62 -19.49
C ASN A 23 5.29 -4.44 -18.89
N CYS A 24 5.31 -4.61 -17.57
CA CYS A 24 6.34 -5.40 -16.92
C CYS A 24 6.24 -6.88 -17.30
N GLN A 25 7.37 -7.58 -17.25
CA GLN A 25 7.42 -9.03 -17.55
C GLN A 25 6.45 -9.80 -16.64
N GLY A 26 6.47 -9.54 -15.33
CA GLY A 26 5.56 -10.17 -14.37
C GLY A 26 4.08 -9.96 -14.70
N THR A 27 3.71 -8.77 -15.21
CA THR A 27 2.33 -8.51 -15.66
C THR A 27 1.95 -9.45 -16.80
N THR A 28 2.85 -9.66 -17.76
CA THR A 28 2.61 -10.55 -18.91
C THR A 28 2.48 -12.01 -18.47
N GLU A 29 3.33 -12.45 -17.55
CA GLU A 29 3.32 -13.81 -16.98
C GLU A 29 2.00 -14.10 -16.24
N ASP A 30 1.51 -13.13 -15.46
CA ASP A 30 0.22 -13.25 -14.77
C ASP A 30 -0.95 -13.28 -15.74
N LEU A 31 -0.97 -12.41 -16.75
CA LEU A 31 -2.03 -12.40 -17.77
C LEU A 31 -2.10 -13.74 -18.52
N GLN A 32 -0.96 -14.34 -18.84
CA GLN A 32 -0.90 -15.67 -19.46
C GLN A 32 -1.40 -16.76 -18.51
N THR A 33 -0.96 -16.73 -17.26
CA THR A 33 -1.34 -17.71 -16.22
C THR A 33 -2.85 -17.66 -15.93
N LEU A 34 -3.40 -16.45 -15.83
CA LEU A 34 -4.82 -16.20 -15.61
C LEU A 34 -5.67 -16.35 -16.89
N ARG A 35 -5.03 -16.51 -18.06
CA ARG A 35 -5.66 -16.48 -19.39
C ARG A 35 -6.58 -15.27 -19.58
N MET A 36 -6.09 -14.11 -19.13
CA MET A 36 -6.80 -12.85 -19.08
C MET A 36 -6.21 -11.86 -20.09
N GLN A 37 -7.05 -10.96 -20.59
CA GLN A 37 -6.63 -9.81 -21.38
C GLN A 37 -7.00 -8.53 -20.64
N LEU A 38 -6.15 -7.52 -20.76
CA LEU A 38 -6.41 -6.19 -20.21
C LEU A 38 -7.54 -5.52 -21.00
N ALA A 39 -8.46 -4.90 -20.27
CA ALA A 39 -9.58 -4.16 -20.82
C ALA A 39 -9.85 -2.92 -19.97
N SER A 40 -10.28 -1.84 -20.60
CA SER A 40 -10.62 -0.59 -19.89
C SER A 40 -11.78 -0.83 -18.92
N GLY A 41 -11.65 -0.33 -17.70
CA GLY A 41 -12.63 -0.54 -16.62
C GLY A 41 -12.50 -1.87 -15.89
N LEU A 42 -11.50 -2.70 -16.22
CA LEU A 42 -11.25 -3.94 -15.50
C LEU A 42 -10.71 -3.64 -14.09
N HIS A 43 -11.41 -4.14 -13.08
CA HIS A 43 -10.98 -4.04 -11.69
C HIS A 43 -10.04 -5.19 -11.35
N VAL A 44 -8.81 -4.85 -10.98
CA VAL A 44 -7.74 -5.81 -10.65
C VAL A 44 -7.12 -5.42 -9.31
N VAL A 45 -6.34 -6.34 -8.73
CA VAL A 45 -5.42 -6.01 -7.64
C VAL A 45 -4.03 -6.00 -8.25
N VAL A 46 -3.33 -4.87 -8.15
CA VAL A 46 -1.92 -4.81 -8.53
C VAL A 46 -1.06 -5.12 -7.32
N TYR A 47 0.00 -5.90 -7.51
CA TYR A 47 0.92 -6.25 -6.43
C TYR A 47 2.38 -6.26 -6.89
N ASN A 48 3.30 -6.09 -5.94
CA ASN A 48 4.71 -6.41 -6.07
C ASN A 48 5.15 -7.25 -4.86
N GLU A 49 6.46 -7.34 -4.60
CA GLU A 49 7.01 -8.15 -3.49
C GLU A 49 6.52 -7.71 -2.11
N ASP A 50 6.27 -6.41 -1.89
CA ASP A 50 5.99 -5.84 -0.57
C ASP A 50 4.60 -5.20 -0.44
N LEU A 51 3.99 -4.82 -1.56
CA LEU A 51 2.82 -3.94 -1.65
C LEU A 51 1.75 -4.53 -2.56
N GLU A 52 0.49 -4.28 -2.21
CA GLU A 52 -0.68 -4.56 -3.03
C GLU A 52 -1.75 -3.48 -2.89
N THR A 53 -2.45 -3.18 -3.97
CA THR A 53 -3.55 -2.22 -3.94
C THR A 53 -4.59 -2.53 -5.01
N ASP A 54 -5.80 -2.02 -4.79
CA ASP A 54 -6.86 -2.13 -5.78
C ASP A 54 -6.62 -1.16 -6.94
N ALA A 55 -6.88 -1.61 -8.15
CA ALA A 55 -6.64 -0.84 -9.36
C ALA A 55 -7.76 -0.98 -10.38
N VAL A 56 -7.87 0.04 -11.24
CA VAL A 56 -8.71 0.01 -12.44
C VAL A 56 -7.84 0.16 -13.66
N VAL A 57 -7.93 -0.81 -14.58
CA VAL A 57 -7.19 -0.81 -15.83
C VAL A 57 -7.79 0.22 -16.79
N GLU A 58 -6.91 0.96 -17.45
CA GLU A 58 -7.25 1.94 -18.49
C GLU A 58 -6.21 1.88 -19.60
N PHE A 59 -6.63 2.15 -20.83
CA PHE A 59 -5.69 2.36 -21.93
C PHE A 59 -5.26 3.83 -21.97
N SER A 60 -3.96 4.08 -21.96
CA SER A 60 -3.40 5.43 -22.11
C SER A 60 -3.19 5.72 -23.60
N ASP A 61 -4.08 6.49 -24.21
CA ASP A 61 -3.91 6.92 -25.62
C ASP A 61 -2.61 7.72 -25.85
N GLY A 62 -2.13 8.46 -24.85
CA GLY A 62 -0.91 9.27 -24.97
C GLY A 62 0.37 8.44 -25.09
N GLU A 63 0.42 7.29 -24.42
CA GLU A 63 1.59 6.40 -24.43
C GLU A 63 1.35 5.08 -25.19
N GLN A 64 0.13 4.87 -25.70
CA GLN A 64 -0.31 3.64 -26.39
C GLN A 64 -0.04 2.38 -25.54
N ILE A 65 -0.32 2.47 -24.24
CA ILE A 65 0.00 1.43 -23.25
C ILE A 65 -1.14 1.25 -22.24
N TRP A 66 -1.31 0.04 -21.74
CA TRP A 66 -2.20 -0.24 -20.62
C TRP A 66 -1.61 0.27 -19.30
N VAL A 67 -2.44 0.96 -18.53
CA VAL A 67 -2.09 1.51 -17.22
C VAL A 67 -3.10 1.10 -16.17
N ALA A 68 -2.67 1.02 -14.92
CA ALA A 68 -3.50 0.78 -13.75
C ALA A 68 -3.62 2.08 -12.93
N LYS A 69 -4.85 2.56 -12.77
CA LYS A 69 -5.18 3.64 -11.83
C LYS A 69 -5.29 3.05 -10.44
N ILE A 70 -4.48 3.54 -9.51
CA ILE A 70 -4.46 3.11 -8.12
C ILE A 70 -4.74 4.27 -7.17
N ASP A 71 -5.22 3.96 -5.97
CA ASP A 71 -5.18 4.89 -4.85
C ASP A 71 -3.91 4.65 -4.03
N TRP A 72 -3.00 5.62 -4.09
CA TRP A 72 -1.73 5.60 -3.37
C TRP A 72 -1.90 5.62 -1.85
N ASN A 73 -3.04 6.11 -1.34
CA ASN A 73 -3.34 6.10 0.10
C ASN A 73 -3.91 4.76 0.57
N ALA A 74 -4.35 3.90 -0.36
CA ALA A 74 -4.95 2.60 -0.07
C ALA A 74 -3.96 1.43 -0.28
N ILE A 75 -2.68 1.74 -0.51
CA ILE A 75 -1.64 0.70 -0.64
C ILE A 75 -1.51 -0.06 0.67
N ARG A 76 -1.71 -1.37 0.57
CA ARG A 76 -1.49 -2.32 1.66
C ARG A 76 -0.09 -2.90 1.46
N GLY A 77 0.70 -2.97 2.51
CA GLY A 77 1.97 -3.67 2.49
C GLY A 77 2.14 -4.51 3.73
N GLU A 78 2.97 -5.54 3.67
CA GLU A 78 3.38 -6.30 4.85
C GLU A 78 4.42 -5.50 5.66
N ILE A 79 4.07 -4.29 6.09
CA ILE A 79 4.68 -3.71 7.28
C ILE A 79 3.93 -4.29 8.47
N GLY A 80 4.63 -5.14 9.24
CA GLY A 80 4.15 -5.69 10.50
C GLY A 80 3.37 -4.63 11.28
N GLY A 81 2.12 -4.94 11.59
CA GLY A 81 1.16 -3.98 12.11
C GLY A 81 1.74 -3.19 13.26
N GLN A 82 1.81 -1.87 13.09
CA GLN A 82 1.61 -0.95 14.19
C GLN A 82 0.58 0.07 13.74
N SER A 83 -0.67 -0.37 13.92
CA SER A 83 -1.83 0.45 14.22
C SER A 83 -1.44 1.79 14.82
N THR A 84 -1.76 2.87 14.12
CA THR A 84 -1.97 4.18 14.73
C THR A 84 -3.26 4.13 15.55
N ALA A 85 -3.20 3.42 16.69
CA ALA A 85 -4.21 3.53 17.71
C ALA A 85 -3.91 4.77 18.56
N ALA A 86 -4.71 5.81 18.30
CA ALA A 86 -5.23 6.77 19.26
C ALA A 86 -4.27 7.44 20.25
N MET A 87 -4.33 8.77 20.20
CA MET A 87 -4.02 9.70 21.27
C MET A 87 -4.61 9.26 22.64
N GLU A 88 -4.04 9.87 23.69
CA GLU A 88 -4.57 10.04 25.06
C GLU A 88 -4.07 9.04 26.12
N ASN A 89 -3.08 9.45 26.91
CA ASN A 89 -3.25 9.77 28.33
C ASN A 89 -1.96 10.36 28.93
N GLY A 90 -2.11 11.48 29.64
CA GLY A 90 -1.03 12.17 30.33
C GLY A 90 -0.50 11.40 31.54
N GLY A 91 0.75 11.70 31.90
CA GLY A 91 1.36 11.19 33.13
C GLY A 91 2.86 11.36 33.13
N THR A 92 3.35 12.57 33.40
CA THR A 92 4.78 12.83 33.58
C THR A 92 5.26 12.14 34.87
N PRO A 93 6.34 11.34 34.86
CA PRO A 93 6.88 10.75 36.08
C PRO A 93 7.75 11.81 36.77
N ARG A 94 7.32 12.31 37.94
CA ARG A 94 8.19 13.11 38.82
C ARG A 94 8.49 12.32 40.09
N GLN A 95 9.39 11.33 39.97
CA GLN A 95 10.14 10.87 41.14
C GLN A 95 11.13 11.98 41.51
N THR A 96 10.88 12.68 42.60
CA THR A 96 11.90 13.51 43.25
C THR A 96 12.11 12.97 44.65
N ARG A 97 13.18 12.17 44.76
CA ARG A 97 14.06 11.97 45.92
C ARG A 97 13.44 12.15 47.31
N GLU A 98 13.25 11.03 47.97
CA GLU A 98 13.31 10.92 49.42
C GLU A 98 14.69 11.35 49.94
N SER A 99 14.73 12.17 51.00
CA SER A 99 15.86 12.42 51.91
C SER A 99 15.34 13.21 53.12
N PRO A 100 16.00 13.16 54.30
CA PRO A 100 15.92 12.14 55.32
C PRO A 100 15.19 12.62 56.59
N GLN A 101 14.92 11.67 57.50
CA GLN A 101 14.35 11.90 58.83
C GLN A 101 15.13 12.94 59.64
N THR A 102 14.41 13.92 60.22
CA THR A 102 14.88 14.67 61.39
C THR A 102 13.88 14.46 62.51
N GLN A 103 14.35 13.75 63.53
CA GLN A 103 13.66 13.46 64.78
C GLN A 103 13.83 14.66 65.72
N GLY A 104 12.75 15.15 66.32
CA GLY A 104 12.81 16.28 67.23
C GLY A 104 11.51 16.60 67.94
N ARG A 105 11.16 15.83 68.96
CA ARG A 105 10.88 16.33 70.32
C ARG A 105 10.64 15.19 71.30
#